data_AF-A0A6N2CLQ4-F1
#
_entry.id   AF-A0A6N2CLQ4-F1
#
_cell.length_a   1.000
_cell.length_b   1.000
_cell.length_c   1.000
_cell.angle_alpha   90.00
_cell.angle_beta   90.00
_cell.angle_gamma   90.00
#
_symmetry.space_group_name_H-M   'P 1'
#
loop_
_entity.id
_entity.type
_entity.pdbx_description
1 polymer ?
#
loop_
_entity_poly.entity_id
_entity_poly.type
_entity_poly.pdbx_seq_one_letter_code
_entity_poly.pdbx_strand_id
1 'polypeptide(L)' 'IVFKLVDTLTRARNYGPILTGLSKPAAEISRGANASDIFGTAVMVASQAIDHKLLYPTDNSDDLNEDVTIL' A
#
# COMPACT_ATOMS: atom_id res chain seq x y z
N ILE A 1 16.06 4.16 8.97
CA ILE A 1 16.54 4.43 10.35
C ILE A 1 15.39 4.88 11.26
N VAL A 2 14.65 5.95 10.91
CA VAL A 2 13.53 6.46 11.73
C VAL A 2 12.45 5.40 12.03
N PHE A 3 12.02 4.61 11.04
CA PHE A 3 10.98 3.58 11.28
C PHE A 3 11.39 2.51 12.30
N LYS A 4 12.65 2.04 12.26
CA LYS A 4 13.19 1.09 13.25
C LYS A 4 13.35 1.73 14.63
N LEU A 5 13.70 3.01 14.67
CA LEU A 5 13.81 3.75 15.93
C LEU A 5 12.43 3.88 16.59
N VAL A 6 11.39 4.19 15.81
CA VAL A 6 10.00 4.29 16.28
C VAL A 6 9.50 2.92 16.77
N ASP A 7 9.72 1.85 16.00
CA ASP A 7 9.38 0.48 16.39
C ASP A 7 10.07 0.02 17.70
N THR A 8 11.31 0.46 17.93
CA THR A 8 12.07 0.10 19.14
C THR A 8 11.74 0.98 20.35
N LEU A 9 11.56 2.29 20.15
CA LEU A 9 11.31 3.27 21.23
C LEU A 9 9.84 3.40 21.58
N THR A 10 8.94 3.08 20.67
CA THR A 10 7.50 3.16 20.86
C THR A 10 6.89 1.80 20.57
N ARG A 11 5.87 1.39 21.33
CA ARG A 11 5.08 0.18 21.03
C ARG A 11 4.14 0.38 19.83
N ALA A 12 4.50 1.27 18.91
CA ALA A 12 3.74 1.52 17.71
C ALA A 12 3.89 0.32 16.77
N ARG A 13 2.81 -0.01 16.05
CA ARG A 13 2.87 -1.03 15.01
C ARG A 13 3.43 -0.42 13.74
N ASN A 14 4.51 -1.02 13.23
CA ASN A 14 5.14 -0.58 12.00
C ASN A 14 4.83 -1.56 10.86
N TYR A 15 4.03 -1.10 9.90
CA TYR A 15 3.84 -1.79 8.63
C TYR A 15 4.95 -1.36 7.66
N GLY A 16 5.48 -2.31 6.91
CA GLY A 16 6.61 -2.08 6.01
C GLY A 16 6.37 -0.97 4.99
N PRO A 17 7.41 -0.32 4.46
CA PRO A 17 7.23 0.79 3.53
C PRO A 17 6.51 0.29 2.28
N ILE A 18 5.38 0.91 1.99
CA ILE A 18 4.56 0.61 0.83
C ILE A 18 5.19 1.31 -0.39
N LEU A 19 5.50 0.55 -1.44
CA LEU A 19 6.14 1.07 -2.64
C LEU A 19 5.07 1.59 -3.60
N THR A 20 5.23 2.82 -4.06
CA THR A 20 4.34 3.46 -5.05
C THR A 20 5.07 3.66 -6.38
N GLY A 21 4.31 3.83 -7.47
CA GLY A 21 4.86 4.07 -8.81
C GLY A 21 5.34 2.82 -9.57
N LEU A 22 5.10 1.62 -9.04
CA LEU A 22 5.34 0.36 -9.74
C LEU A 22 4.10 -0.08 -10.53
N SER A 23 4.31 -0.79 -11.64
CA SER A 23 3.22 -1.38 -12.44
C SER A 23 2.45 -2.48 -11.72
N LYS A 24 3.04 -3.05 -10.65
CA LYS A 24 2.39 -3.96 -9.72
C LYS A 24 2.69 -3.49 -8.30
N PRO A 25 1.71 -3.52 -7.38
CA PRO A 25 1.91 -3.05 -6.03
C PRO A 25 2.86 -3.98 -5.29
N ALA A 26 3.68 -3.39 -4.42
CA ALA A 26 4.67 -4.11 -3.64
C ALA A 26 4.95 -3.35 -2.34
N ALA A 27 5.47 -4.06 -1.35
CA ALA A 27 5.96 -3.48 -0.11
C ALA A 27 7.21 -4.23 0.35
N GLU A 28 8.09 -3.55 1.06
CA GLU A 28 9.22 -4.19 1.74
C GLU A 28 8.79 -4.63 3.14
N ILE A 29 9.28 -5.78 3.61
CA ILE A 29 9.02 -6.27 4.97
C ILE A 29 10.32 -6.26 5.78
N SER A 30 10.24 -5.76 7.02
CA SER A 30 11.35 -5.86 7.98
C SER A 30 11.67 -7.31 8.30
N ARG A 31 12.96 -7.67 8.35
CA ARG A 31 13.40 -9.05 8.71
C ARG A 31 13.03 -9.48 10.14
N GLY A 32 12.62 -8.54 10.99
CA GLY A 32 12.13 -8.80 12.34
C GLY A 32 10.62 -8.63 12.50
N ALA A 33 9.86 -8.50 11.41
CA ALA A 33 8.42 -8.28 11.46
C ALA A 33 7.68 -9.49 12.04
N ASN A 34 6.65 -9.22 12.84
CA ASN A 34 5.81 -10.27 13.41
C ASN A 34 4.75 -10.69 12.39
N ALA A 35 4.11 -11.85 12.61
CA ALA A 35 3.10 -12.37 11.68
C ALA A 35 1.94 -11.38 11.43
N SER A 36 1.56 -10.60 12.46
CA SER A 36 0.54 -9.55 12.36
C SER A 36 0.94 -8.40 11.43
N ASP A 37 2.22 -8.04 11.41
CA ASP A 37 2.72 -6.91 10.63
C ASP A 37 2.85 -7.33 9.15
N ILE A 38 3.30 -8.56 8.91
CA ILE A 38 3.31 -9.19 7.59
C ILE A 38 1.89 -9.23 7.02
N PHE A 39 0.92 -9.68 7.82
CA PHE A 39 -0.47 -9.74 7.40
C PHE A 39 -1.02 -8.35 7.08
N GLY A 40 -0.80 -7.36 7.94
CA GLY A 40 -1.25 -5.99 7.71
C GLY A 40 -0.63 -5.38 6.44
N THR A 41 0.67 -5.57 6.22
CA THR A 41 1.35 -5.12 5.00
C THR A 41 0.82 -5.84 3.75
N ALA A 42 0.53 -7.15 3.82
CA ALA A 42 -0.05 -7.88 2.70
C ALA A 42 -1.45 -7.37 2.33
N VAL A 43 -2.30 -7.08 3.32
CA VAL A 43 -3.63 -6.49 3.09
C VAL A 43 -3.53 -5.10 2.44
N MET A 44 -2.56 -4.29 2.85
CA MET A 44 -2.31 -2.98 2.21
C MET A 44 -1.90 -3.11 0.74
N VAL A 45 -0.95 -4.00 0.44
CA VAL A 45 -0.52 -4.26 -0.95
C VAL A 45 -1.66 -4.82 -1.79
N ALA A 46 -2.46 -5.74 -1.22
CA ALA A 46 -3.65 -6.27 -1.88
C ALA A 46 -4.65 -5.16 -2.20
N SER A 47 -4.88 -4.22 -1.27
CA SER A 47 -5.77 -3.07 -1.49
C SER A 47 -5.29 -2.17 -2.63
N GLN A 48 -3.97 -2.01 -2.82
CA GLN A 48 -3.42 -1.27 -3.96
C GLN A 48 -3.51 -2.04 -5.28
N ALA A 49 -3.63 -3.37 -5.23
CA ALA A 49 -3.76 -4.22 -6.41
C ALA A 49 -5.17 -4.24 -6.98
N ILE A 50 -6.16 -3.78 -6.19
CA ILE A 50 -7.54 -3.80 -6.63
C ILE A 50 -7.72 -2.71 -7.69
N ASP A 51 -8.23 -3.11 -8.84
CA ASP A 51 -8.59 -2.20 -9.92
C ASP A 51 -9.64 -1.20 -9.43
N HIS A 52 -9.39 0.09 -9.65
CA HIS A 52 -10.31 1.17 -9.31
C HIS A 52 -11.68 0.95 -9.95
N LYS A 53 -11.72 0.41 -11.18
CA LYS A 53 -12.96 0.10 -11.91
C LYS A 53 -13.78 -1.01 -11.24
N LEU A 54 -13.13 -1.92 -10.53
CA LEU A 54 -13.79 -3.00 -9.79
C LEU A 54 -14.37 -2.50 -8.46
N LEU A 55 -13.73 -1.51 -7.84
CA LEU A 55 -14.17 -0.91 -6.57
C LEU A 55 -15.26 0.14 -6.74
N TYR A 56 -15.20 0.91 -7.83
CA TYR A 56 -16.17 1.95 -8.17
C TYR A 56 -16.67 1.73 -9.60
N PRO A 57 -17.64 0.83 -9.80
CA PRO A 57 -18.26 0.65 -11.11
C PRO A 57 -19.11 1.89 -11.42
N THR A 58 -18.54 2.84 -12.18
CA THR A 58 -19.28 3.93 -12.79
C THR A 58 -19.76 3.51 -14.18
N ASP A 59 -20.98 3.96 -14.54
CA ASP A 59 -21.60 3.66 -15.85
C ASP A 59 -20.86 4.35 -17.02
N ASN A 60 -20.08 5.40 -16.75
CA ASN A 60 -19.25 6.11 -17.72
C ASN A 60 -17.76 5.84 -17.44
N SER A 61 -17.10 5.14 -18.35
CA SER A 61 -15.71 4.69 -18.22
C SER A 61 -14.65 5.72 -18.61
N ASP A 62 -15.05 6.86 -19.16
CA ASP A 62 -14.13 7.81 -19.81
C ASP A 62 -13.81 9.05 -18.94
N ASP A 63 -14.61 9.35 -17.91
CA ASP A 63 -14.49 10.62 -17.16
C ASP A 63 -13.43 10.62 -16.04
N LEU A 64 -12.85 9.46 -15.68
CA LEU A 64 -11.96 9.34 -14.52
C LEU A 64 -10.46 9.24 -14.88
N ASN A 65 -10.13 8.92 -16.13
CA ASN A 65 -8.74 8.81 -16.57
C ASN A 65 -8.15 10.14 -17.06
N GLU A 66 -8.96 11.17 -17.23
CA GLU A 66 -8.44 12.50 -17.55
C GLU A 66 -7.61 13.06 -16.39
N ASP A 67 -8.08 12.97 -15.15
CA ASP A 67 -7.39 13.57 -13.98
C ASP A 67 -6.08 12.86 -13.57
N VAL A 68 -5.88 11.59 -13.96
CA VAL A 68 -4.65 10.83 -13.65
C VAL A 68 -3.60 10.95 -14.76
N THR A 69 -4.01 11.24 -15.99
CA THR A 69 -3.11 11.30 -17.17
C THR A 69 -2.41 12.65 -17.31
N ILE A 70 -2.87 13.69 -16.59
CA ILE A 70 -2.21 15.01 -16.47
C ILE A 70 -1.36 15.10 -15.20
N LEU A 71 -0.26 14.34 -15.17
CA LEU A 71 0.96 14.67 -14.41
C LEU A 71 2.20 14.41 -15.26
#